data_AF-A0A397AQM2-F1
#
_entry.id   AF-A0A397AQM2-F1
#
_cell.length_a   1.000
_cell.length_b   1.000
_cell.length_c   1.000
_cell.angle_alpha   90.00
_cell.angle_beta   90.00
_cell.angle_gamma   90.00
#
_symmetry.space_group_name_H-M   'P 1'
#
loop_
_entity.id
_entity.type
_entity.pdbx_description
1 polymer ?
#
loop_
_entity_poly.entity_id
_entity_poly.type
_entity_poly.pdbx_seq_one_letter_code
_entity_poly.pdbx_strand_id
1 'polypeptide(L)'
;MYLGFLGPVEDFRVYGYVTNTLVKLLAIVQDTPMKESDMRAFFSVMHNLYVNAMSNPFAVLGERITSAKFDSQVTSLVLQHNQTQEAR
;
A
#
# COMPACT_ATOMS: atom_id res chain seq x y z
N MET A 1 -3.06 -10.60 3.94
CA MET A 1 -4.12 -10.44 4.97
C MET A 1 -4.26 -8.97 5.31
N TYR A 2 -5.44 -8.40 5.09
CA TYR A 2 -5.73 -7.02 5.50
C TYR A 2 -5.96 -6.98 7.01
N LEU A 3 -5.26 -6.09 7.71
CA LEU A 3 -5.35 -5.95 9.17
C LEU A 3 -6.39 -4.91 9.59
N GLY A 4 -6.82 -4.04 8.69
CA GLY A 4 -7.73 -2.94 9.04
C GLY A 4 -7.00 -1.69 9.51
N PHE A 5 -7.77 -0.82 10.16
CA PHE A 5 -7.27 0.35 10.87
C PHE A 5 -6.47 -0.10 12.10
N LEU A 6 -5.22 0.32 12.18
CA LEU A 6 -4.31 -0.04 13.28
C LEU A 6 -4.35 1.00 14.42
N GLY A 7 -4.70 2.24 14.10
CA GLY A 7 -4.77 3.33 15.06
C GLY A 7 -4.49 4.69 14.44
N PRO A 8 -4.82 5.77 15.16
CA PRO A 8 -4.45 7.12 14.78
C PRO A 8 -3.00 7.43 15.18
N VAL A 9 -2.36 8.31 14.43
CA VAL A 9 -1.06 8.92 14.74
C VAL A 9 -1.16 10.40 14.40
N GLU A 10 -1.25 11.27 15.40
CA GLU A 10 -1.52 12.70 15.22
C GLU A 10 -2.75 12.92 14.31
N ASP A 11 -2.59 13.65 13.21
CA ASP A 11 -3.64 13.94 12.22
C ASP A 11 -3.73 12.87 11.10
N PHE A 12 -3.23 11.66 11.36
CA PHE A 12 -3.19 10.57 10.41
C PHE A 12 -3.86 9.29 10.91
N ARG A 13 -4.35 8.49 9.98
CA ARG A 13 -4.81 7.13 10.20
C ARG A 13 -3.84 6.14 9.59
N VAL A 14 -3.51 5.09 10.33
CA VAL A 14 -2.65 4.01 9.86
C VAL A 14 -3.49 2.78 9.56
N TYR A 15 -3.32 2.22 8.36
CA TYR A 15 -3.90 0.95 7.95
C TYR A 15 -2.82 -0.07 7.67
N GLY A 16 -3.11 -1.34 7.95
CA GLY A 16 -2.15 -2.43 7.85
C GLY A 16 -2.54 -3.54 6.88
N TYR A 17 -1.53 -4.15 6.27
CA TYR A 17 -1.63 -5.39 5.53
C TYR A 17 -0.37 -6.23 5.73
N VAL A 18 -0.52 -7.54 5.92
CA VAL A 18 0.60 -8.47 6.04
C VAL A 18 0.52 -9.56 4.97
N THR A 19 1.62 -9.82 4.26
CA THR A 19 1.69 -10.90 3.27
C THR A 19 1.92 -12.24 3.96
N ASN A 20 1.76 -13.36 3.23
CA ASN A 20 2.07 -14.69 3.76
C ASN A 20 3.57 -14.85 4.07
N THR A 21 4.43 -14.06 3.41
CA THR A 21 5.88 -13.98 3.64
C THR A 21 6.25 -12.98 4.73
N LEU A 22 5.28 -12.54 5.54
CA LEU A 22 5.44 -11.63 6.69
C LEU A 22 5.94 -10.22 6.35
N VAL A 23 5.81 -9.81 5.09
CA VAL A 23 6.05 -8.43 4.67
C VAL A 23 4.90 -7.57 5.15
N LYS A 24 5.20 -6.46 5.83
CA LYS A 24 4.22 -5.52 6.36
C LYS A 24 4.11 -4.33 5.43
N LEU A 25 2.92 -4.11 4.89
CA LEU A 25 2.57 -2.93 4.11
C LEU A 25 1.74 -2.01 5.02
N LEU A 26 2.17 -0.75 5.13
CA LEU A 26 1.49 0.27 5.92
C LEU A 26 1.04 1.39 4.97
N ALA A 27 -0.20 1.83 5.13
CA ALA A 27 -0.72 3.01 4.46
C ALA A 27 -1.05 4.05 5.53
N ILE A 28 -0.48 5.24 5.39
CA ILE A 28 -0.69 6.38 6.28
C ILE A 28 -1.43 7.44 5.45
N VAL A 29 -2.60 7.81 5.90
CA VAL A 29 -3.48 8.77 5.21
C VAL A 29 -3.94 9.83 6.22
N GLN A 30 -4.36 11.00 5.72
CA GLN A 30 -4.95 12.03 6.58
C GLN A 30 -6.16 11.49 7.35
N ASP A 31 -6.51 12.10 8.48
CA ASP A 31 -7.61 11.71 9.36
C ASP A 31 -9.01 11.94 8.73
N THR A 32 -9.26 11.27 7.61
CA THR A 32 -10.53 11.23 6.91
C THR A 32 -11.06 9.78 6.97
N PRO A 33 -12.30 9.55 7.42
CA PRO A 33 -12.88 8.22 7.44
C PRO A 33 -12.89 7.57 6.07
N MET A 34 -12.33 6.35 5.95
CA MET A 34 -12.28 5.59 4.70
C MET A 34 -13.06 4.29 4.82
N LYS A 35 -13.65 3.83 3.71
CA LYS A 35 -14.31 2.53 3.67
C LYS A 35 -13.27 1.41 3.67
N GLU A 36 -13.49 0.37 4.46
CA GLU A 36 -12.60 -0.79 4.47
C GLU A 36 -12.46 -1.46 3.10
N SER A 37 -13.51 -1.45 2.29
CA SER A 37 -13.48 -2.00 0.93
C SER A 37 -12.42 -1.32 0.05
N ASP A 38 -12.29 -0.01 0.18
CA ASP A 38 -11.37 0.78 -0.64
C ASP A 38 -9.93 0.53 -0.21
N MET A 39 -9.69 0.47 1.10
CA MET A 39 -8.36 0.13 1.64
C MET A 39 -7.97 -1.31 1.30
N ARG A 40 -8.91 -2.28 1.36
CA ARG A 40 -8.67 -3.65 0.92
C ARG A 40 -8.28 -3.69 -0.56
N ALA A 41 -8.98 -2.96 -1.42
CA ALA A 41 -8.67 -2.87 -2.84
C ALA A 41 -7.28 -2.25 -3.07
N PHE A 42 -6.96 -1.14 -2.40
CA PHE A 42 -5.65 -0.49 -2.46
C PHE A 42 -4.52 -1.44 -2.08
N PHE A 43 -4.64 -2.12 -0.93
CA PHE A 43 -3.62 -3.08 -0.49
C PHE A 43 -3.51 -4.31 -1.41
N SER A 44 -4.60 -4.75 -2.02
CA SER A 44 -4.57 -5.83 -3.01
C SER A 44 -3.71 -5.45 -4.22
N VAL A 45 -3.90 -4.24 -4.76
CA VAL A 45 -3.08 -3.75 -5.89
C VAL A 45 -1.62 -3.54 -5.45
N MET A 46 -1.37 -2.90 -4.30
CA MET A 46 -0.01 -2.72 -3.76
C MET A 46 0.73 -4.05 -3.57
N HIS A 47 0.05 -5.07 -3.04
CA HIS A 47 0.65 -6.39 -2.86
C HIS A 47 1.01 -7.02 -4.21
N ASN A 48 0.16 -6.93 -5.23
CA ASN A 48 0.49 -7.41 -6.56
C ASN A 48 1.71 -6.68 -7.16
N LEU A 49 1.81 -5.37 -6.98
CA LEU A 49 3.00 -4.61 -7.41
C LEU A 49 4.26 -5.10 -6.69
N TYR A 50 4.18 -5.33 -5.38
CA TYR A 50 5.29 -5.87 -4.59
C TYR A 50 5.70 -7.26 -5.08
N VAL A 51 4.75 -8.18 -5.29
CA VAL A 51 5.02 -9.52 -5.83
C VAL A 51 5.72 -9.43 -7.18
N ASN A 52 5.26 -8.55 -8.08
CA ASN A 52 5.87 -8.37 -9.40
C ASN A 52 7.32 -7.85 -9.29
N ALA A 53 7.59 -6.92 -8.37
CA ALA A 53 8.94 -6.40 -8.16
C ALA A 53 9.88 -7.45 -7.56
N MET A 54 9.38 -8.28 -6.64
CA MET A 54 10.15 -9.31 -5.94
C MET A 54 10.25 -10.64 -6.69
N SER A 55 9.48 -10.83 -7.76
CA SER A 55 9.58 -12.01 -8.64
C SER A 55 10.82 -12.00 -9.55
N ASN A 56 11.82 -11.18 -9.21
CA ASN A 56 13.13 -11.17 -9.83
C ASN A 56 14.09 -12.04 -9.00
N PRO A 57 14.76 -13.06 -9.56
CA PRO A 57 15.67 -13.94 -8.82
C PRO A 57 16.90 -13.21 -8.22
N PHE A 58 17.16 -11.98 -8.63
CA PHE A 58 18.24 -11.12 -8.11
C PHE A 58 17.74 -10.06 -7.12
N ALA A 59 16.44 -10.05 -6.77
CA ALA A 59 15.93 -9.13 -5.77
C ALA A 59 16.39 -9.56 -4.37
N VAL A 60 17.10 -8.67 -3.68
CA VAL A 60 17.58 -8.91 -2.32
C VAL A 60 16.46 -8.61 -1.32
N LEU A 61 16.15 -9.59 -0.47
CA LEU A 61 15.15 -9.43 0.59
C LEU A 61 15.66 -8.44 1.65
N GLY A 62 14.79 -7.53 2.07
CA GLY A 62 15.10 -6.54 3.11
C GLY A 62 15.84 -5.29 2.60
N GLU A 63 16.26 -5.27 1.34
CA GLU A 63 16.81 -4.09 0.70
C GLU A 63 15.72 -3.22 0.06
N ARG A 64 16.10 -1.98 -0.28
CA ARG A 64 15.21 -1.03 -0.96
C ARG A 64 14.92 -1.52 -2.37
N ILE A 65 13.64 -1.57 -2.75
CA ILE A 65 13.22 -1.76 -4.13
C ILE A 65 13.59 -0.50 -4.93
N THR A 66 14.39 -0.66 -6.00
CA THR A 66 14.90 0.44 -6.85
C THR A 66 14.34 0.42 -8.28
N SER A 67 13.34 -0.42 -8.53
CA SER A 67 12.74 -0.57 -9.87
C SER A 67 11.92 0.66 -10.25
N ALA A 68 12.36 1.38 -11.29
CA ALA A 68 11.63 2.54 -11.82
C ALA A 68 10.20 2.20 -12.27
N LYS A 69 9.97 0.97 -12.77
CA LYS A 69 8.64 0.48 -13.13
C LYS A 69 7.75 0.37 -11.89
N PHE A 70 8.26 -0.22 -10.81
CA PHE A 70 7.53 -0.35 -9.55
C PHE A 70 7.17 1.04 -9.00
N ASP A 71 8.14 1.97 -8.97
CA ASP A 71 7.93 3.34 -8.50
C ASP A 71 6.83 4.06 -9.29
N SER A 72 6.85 3.97 -10.62
CA SER A 72 5.83 4.57 -11.49
C SER A 72 4.42 3.99 -11.25
N GLN A 73 4.32 2.67 -11.03
CA GLN A 73 3.05 2.00 -10.79
C GLN A 73 2.48 2.32 -9.41
N VAL A 74 3.33 2.36 -8.37
CA VAL A 74 2.91 2.77 -7.01
C VAL A 74 2.47 4.23 -7.01
N THR A 75 3.22 5.11 -7.67
CA THR A 75 2.85 6.53 -7.80
C THR A 75 1.47 6.68 -8.45
N SER A 76 1.23 5.98 -9.56
CA SER A 76 -0.07 6.00 -10.24
C SER A 76 -1.22 5.51 -9.35
N LEU A 77 -0.99 4.44 -8.57
CA LEU A 77 -1.98 3.91 -7.64
C LEU A 77 -2.33 4.92 -6.53
N VAL A 78 -1.32 5.60 -5.97
CA VAL A 78 -1.53 6.64 -4.95
C VAL A 78 -2.30 7.83 -5.53
N LEU A 79 -1.94 8.29 -6.74
CA LEU A 79 -2.65 9.39 -7.40
C LEU A 79 -4.12 9.04 -7.67
N GLN A 80 -4.39 7.84 -8.19
CA GLN A 80 -5.75 7.36 -8.41
C GLN A 80 -6.55 7.27 -7.10
N HIS A 81 -5.91 6.80 -6.03
CA HIS A 81 -6.50 6.73 -4.71
C HIS A 81 -6.89 8.12 -4.19
N ASN A 82 -5.98 9.09 -4.30
CA ASN A 82 -6.21 10.47 -3.87
C ASN A 82 -7.35 11.14 -4.64
N GLN A 83 -7.37 11.00 -5.98
CA GLN A 83 -8.47 11.50 -6.82
C GLN A 83 -9.84 10.92 -6.42
N THR A 84 -9.86 9.64 -6.02
CA THR A 84 -11.10 8.98 -5.56
C THR A 84 -11.56 9.53 -4.20
N GLN A 85 -10.65 10.03 -3.37
CA GLN A 85 -11.00 10.69 -2.10
C GLN A 85 -11.51 12.11 -2.30
N GLU A 86 -10.89 12.89 -3.18
CA GLU A 86 -11.31 14.27 -3.47
C GLU A 86 -12.70 14.36 -4.11
N ALA A 87 -13.10 13.33 -4.87
CA ALA A 87 -14.42 13.26 -5.49
C ALA A 87 -15.56 12.89 -4.52
N ARG A 88 -15.27 12.69 -3.23
CA ARG A 88 -16.24 12.31 -2.19
C ARG A 88 -16.48 13.43 -1.20
#